data_AF-A0AA37GIU8-F1
#
_entry.id   AF-A0AA37GIU8-F1
#
_cell.length_a   1.000
_cell.length_b   1.000
_cell.length_c   1.000
_cell.angle_alpha   90.00
_cell.angle_beta   90.00
_cell.angle_gamma   90.00
#
_symmetry.space_group_name_H-M   'P 1'
#
loop_
_entity.id
_entity.type
_entity.pdbx_description
1 polymer ?
#
loop_
_entity_poly.entity_id
_entity_poly.type
_entity_poly.pdbx_seq_one_letter_code
_entity_poly.pdbx_strand_id
1 'polypeptide(L)'
;MVETSILRSCRQVRNEAVNVLYGENTFLYLLRETANLPETNTLGDNDIVVQHPLMADEPVSEYEDNSEDEYDEDDLLPAARSTQGTEVEIDIRRYGHKFRKLMIVAEPNRTEKGYLLSMANAIGVFRNLKPIRPRVHTITIEITPIRQIDTGEISFLDFFEKTSEVVRALKGLPCQFIEILVNTGGGNQERIRLNMKYAAKIRRAKRGQEDLWKHDRVMQSYRSMQAGEAQRNLERLSVMIRKIWEEPNGRFVGSRGCDDEGAEDIYEF
;
A
#
# COMPACT_ATOMS: atom_id res chain seq x y z
N MET A 1 -16.86 -4.22 23.08
CA MET A 1 -17.61 -3.62 21.96
C MET A 1 -17.79 -2.15 22.33
N VAL A 2 -17.23 -1.21 21.55
CA VAL A 2 -17.26 0.22 21.92
C VAL A 2 -18.62 0.79 21.49
N GLU A 3 -19.38 1.34 22.45
CA GLU A 3 -20.65 2.01 22.18
C GLU A 3 -20.42 3.31 21.40
N THR A 4 -20.89 3.35 20.14
CA THR A 4 -20.76 4.52 19.26
C THR A 4 -21.76 5.63 19.59
N SER A 5 -22.68 5.42 20.54
CA SER A 5 -23.64 6.41 21.04
C SER A 5 -22.95 7.57 21.75
N ILE A 6 -21.84 7.32 22.46
CA ILE A 6 -21.01 8.36 23.11
C ILE A 6 -20.38 9.31 22.08
N LEU A 7 -20.14 8.86 20.85
CA LEU A 7 -19.61 9.70 19.77
C LEU A 7 -20.63 10.72 19.23
N ARG A 8 -21.88 10.68 19.70
CA ARG A 8 -22.94 11.61 19.27
C ARG A 8 -23.21 12.74 20.27
N SER A 9 -22.81 12.62 21.54
CA SER A 9 -23.16 13.59 22.58
C SER A 9 -22.21 14.78 22.66
N CYS A 10 -20.97 14.65 22.19
CA CYS A 10 -19.98 15.72 22.21
C CYS A 10 -19.18 15.78 20.91
N ARG A 11 -19.27 16.91 20.20
CA ARG A 11 -18.57 17.15 18.92
C ARG A 11 -17.05 17.06 19.08
N GLN A 12 -16.51 17.52 20.20
CA GLN A 12 -15.08 17.44 20.50
C GLN A 12 -14.62 15.99 20.65
N VAL A 13 -15.33 15.19 21.47
CA VAL A 13 -15.08 13.75 21.65
C VAL A 13 -15.24 13.00 20.34
N ARG A 14 -16.22 13.38 19.52
CA ARG A 14 -16.44 12.81 18.18
C ARG A 14 -15.25 13.05 17.26
N ASN A 15 -14.78 14.29 17.16
CA ASN A 15 -13.67 14.66 16.29
C ASN A 15 -12.38 13.95 16.71
N GLU A 16 -12.12 13.90 18.01
CA GLU A 16 -10.99 13.18 18.58
C GLU A 16 -11.09 11.68 18.29
N ALA A 17 -12.25 11.06 18.55
CA ALA A 17 -12.46 9.64 18.28
C ALA A 17 -12.35 9.28 16.80
N VAL A 18 -12.84 10.13 15.88
CA VAL A 18 -12.66 9.94 14.42
C VAL A 18 -11.18 10.02 14.05
N ASN A 19 -10.44 10.97 14.63
CA ASN A 19 -9.00 11.09 14.40
C ASN A 19 -8.22 9.88 14.94
N VAL A 20 -8.60 9.35 16.11
CA VAL A 20 -8.00 8.12 16.65
C VAL A 20 -8.37 6.92 15.76
N LEU A 21 -9.67 6.76 15.46
CA LEU A 21 -10.18 5.62 14.70
C LEU A 21 -9.56 5.52 13.30
N TYR A 22 -9.44 6.64 12.57
CA TYR A 22 -8.95 6.64 11.19
C TYR A 22 -7.49 7.08 11.03
N GLY A 23 -6.97 7.89 11.96
CA GLY A 23 -5.63 8.44 11.87
C GLY A 23 -4.54 7.58 12.51
N GLU A 24 -4.86 6.86 13.58
CA GLU A 24 -3.85 6.14 14.37
C GLU A 24 -3.81 4.64 14.08
N ASN A 25 -4.95 4.08 13.69
CA ASN A 25 -5.11 2.67 13.37
C ASN A 25 -4.47 2.27 12.03
N THR A 26 -4.21 0.97 11.91
CA THR A 26 -3.80 0.31 10.67
C THR A 26 -5.00 -0.33 10.02
N PHE A 27 -5.25 0.04 8.76
CA PHE A 27 -6.36 -0.50 7.98
C PHE A 27 -5.89 -1.69 7.15
N LEU A 28 -6.45 -2.86 7.45
CA LEU A 28 -6.14 -4.11 6.77
C LEU A 28 -7.08 -4.32 5.57
N TYR A 29 -6.48 -4.56 4.42
CA TYR A 29 -7.14 -5.06 3.22
C TYR A 29 -6.63 -6.47 2.91
N LEU A 30 -7.50 -7.47 3.02
CA LEU A 30 -7.16 -8.86 2.74
C LEU A 30 -7.56 -9.22 1.30
N LEU A 31 -6.60 -9.68 0.50
CA LEU A 31 -6.81 -10.05 -0.90
C LEU A 31 -7.55 -11.38 -1.01
N ARG A 32 -8.89 -11.34 -0.98
CA ARG A 32 -9.76 -12.53 -1.12
C ARG A 32 -10.39 -12.68 -2.48
N GLU A 33 -10.70 -11.57 -3.13
CA GLU A 33 -11.45 -11.54 -4.39
C GLU A 33 -10.54 -11.12 -5.55
N THR A 34 -10.73 -11.78 -6.70
CA THR A 34 -10.09 -11.38 -7.95
C THR A 34 -10.92 -10.28 -8.61
N ALA A 35 -10.29 -9.16 -8.91
CA ALA A 35 -10.83 -8.15 -9.78
C ALA A 35 -10.96 -8.73 -11.19
N ASN A 36 -12.10 -8.48 -11.83
CA ASN A 36 -12.28 -8.75 -13.24
C ASN A 36 -11.22 -7.96 -14.02
N LEU A 37 -10.53 -8.60 -14.96
CA LEU A 37 -9.61 -7.93 -15.86
C LEU A 37 -10.37 -6.78 -16.55
N PRO A 38 -9.84 -5.55 -16.59
CA PRO A 38 -10.50 -4.49 -17.33
C PRO A 38 -10.61 -4.97 -18.78
N GLU A 39 -11.84 -5.04 -19.31
CA GLU A 39 -12.04 -5.03 -20.75
C GLU A 39 -11.18 -3.90 -21.29
N THR A 40 -10.36 -4.21 -22.31
CA THR A 40 -9.34 -3.32 -22.87
C THR A 40 -9.95 -1.99 -23.32
N ASN A 41 -10.10 -1.06 -22.38
CA ASN A 41 -10.52 0.30 -22.62
C ASN A 41 -9.26 1.15 -22.68
N THR A 42 -8.92 1.48 -23.91
CA THR A 42 -7.99 2.51 -24.36
C THR A 42 -8.31 3.84 -23.68
N LEU A 43 -7.82 4.07 -22.47
CA LEU A 43 -7.87 5.38 -21.83
C LEU A 43 -6.62 5.66 -21.01
N GLY A 44 -5.68 6.35 -21.66
CA GLY A 44 -4.87 7.37 -21.01
C GLY A 44 -3.76 6.85 -20.10
N ASP A 45 -2.75 6.29 -20.74
CA ASP A 45 -1.38 6.27 -20.27
C ASP A 45 -1.01 7.59 -19.57
N ASN A 46 -0.90 7.55 -18.24
CA ASN A 46 -0.27 8.61 -17.45
C ASN A 46 1.00 8.03 -16.82
N ASP A 47 1.83 7.37 -17.63
CA ASP A 47 3.26 7.34 -17.39
C ASP A 47 3.78 8.77 -17.58
N ILE A 48 4.07 9.43 -16.45
CA ILE A 48 4.81 10.69 -16.48
C ILE A 48 6.25 10.32 -16.82
N VAL A 49 6.53 10.22 -18.13
CA VAL A 49 7.86 10.35 -18.69
C VAL A 49 8.37 11.73 -18.27
N VAL A 50 9.56 11.76 -17.67
CA VAL A 50 10.26 13.00 -17.36
C VAL A 50 10.62 13.67 -18.68
N GLN A 51 9.75 14.55 -19.18
CA GLN A 51 10.09 15.52 -20.22
C GLN A 51 10.41 16.85 -19.56
N HIS A 52 11.60 17.35 -19.89
CA HIS A 52 12.08 18.69 -19.59
C HIS A 52 11.24 19.76 -20.35
N PRO A 53 11.20 21.01 -19.86
CA PRO A 53 10.03 21.86 -19.93
C PRO A 53 10.01 22.78 -21.15
N LEU A 54 8.82 22.99 -21.73
CA LEU A 54 8.46 24.23 -22.41
C LEU A 54 7.03 24.63 -22.02
N MET A 55 6.97 25.65 -21.16
CA MET A 55 5.97 26.73 -21.01
C MET A 55 4.56 26.54 -21.59
N ALA A 56 3.52 26.67 -20.75
CA ALA A 56 2.57 27.79 -20.76
C ALA A 56 1.46 27.62 -19.70
N ASP A 57 0.99 28.77 -19.21
CA ASP A 57 0.19 29.11 -18.02
C ASP A 57 -1.17 28.42 -17.78
N GLU A 58 -1.55 28.27 -16.50
CA GLU A 58 -2.70 28.98 -15.90
C GLU A 58 -2.66 28.88 -14.34
N PRO A 59 -2.97 29.96 -13.59
CA PRO A 59 -2.91 29.97 -12.14
C PRO A 59 -4.22 29.46 -11.53
N VAL A 60 -4.18 28.30 -10.86
CA VAL A 60 -5.30 27.86 -10.02
C VAL A 60 -5.19 28.54 -8.66
N SER A 61 -6.20 29.35 -8.37
CA SER A 61 -6.36 30.21 -7.20
C SER A 61 -6.03 29.55 -5.87
N GLU A 62 -5.37 30.34 -5.02
CA GLU A 62 -5.07 30.07 -3.61
C GLU A 62 -6.35 29.77 -2.81
N TYR A 63 -6.39 28.61 -2.16
CA TYR A 63 -7.22 28.42 -0.97
C TYR A 63 -6.24 28.35 0.21
N GLU A 64 -6.29 29.39 1.04
CA GLU A 64 -5.61 29.43 2.32
C GLU A 64 -6.07 28.24 3.18
N ASP A 65 -5.12 27.38 3.55
CA ASP A 65 -5.31 26.19 4.39
C ASP A 65 -5.46 26.63 5.86
N ASN A 66 -6.61 27.22 6.16
CA ASN A 66 -7.13 27.45 7.51
C ASN A 66 -8.58 26.92 7.58
N SER A 67 -8.76 25.62 7.35
CA SER A 67 -10.03 24.97 7.71
C SER A 67 -9.97 24.51 9.15
N GLU A 68 -10.44 25.36 10.07
CA GLU A 68 -11.16 24.81 11.21
C GLU A 68 -12.26 23.91 10.62
N ASP A 69 -12.15 22.60 10.85
CA ASP A 69 -13.05 21.60 10.27
C ASP A 69 -14.47 21.78 10.83
N GLU A 70 -15.21 22.75 10.28
CA GLU A 70 -16.64 22.91 10.47
C GLU A 70 -17.36 21.85 9.63
N TYR A 71 -17.65 20.71 10.27
CA TYR A 71 -18.63 19.78 9.75
C TYR A 71 -19.98 20.50 9.72
N ASP A 72 -20.49 20.80 8.52
CA ASP A 72 -21.85 21.32 8.33
C ASP A 72 -22.86 20.44 9.07
N GLU A 73 -23.73 21.07 9.88
CA GLU A 73 -24.76 20.41 10.69
C GLU A 73 -25.76 19.58 9.86
N ASP A 74 -25.81 19.80 8.54
CA ASP A 74 -26.68 19.08 7.60
C ASP A 74 -26.14 17.69 7.22
N ASP A 75 -24.90 17.35 7.59
CA ASP A 75 -24.28 16.07 7.25
C ASP A 75 -24.64 14.98 8.29
N LEU A 76 -25.95 14.87 8.54
CA LEU A 76 -26.60 13.89 9.39
C LEU A 76 -26.06 12.50 9.06
N LEU A 77 -25.60 11.81 10.09
CA LEU A 77 -25.31 10.37 10.03
C LEU A 77 -26.47 9.68 9.31
N PRO A 78 -26.22 8.71 8.40
CA PRO A 78 -27.31 7.95 7.80
C PRO A 78 -28.19 7.45 8.93
N ALA A 79 -29.46 7.90 8.90
CA ALA A 79 -30.46 7.50 9.87
C ALA A 79 -30.38 5.99 10.01
N ALA A 80 -30.34 5.51 11.26
CA ALA A 80 -30.15 4.13 11.60
C ALA A 80 -30.99 3.23 10.68
N ARG A 81 -30.34 2.56 9.73
CA ARG A 81 -30.86 1.30 9.21
C ARG A 81 -30.67 0.31 10.34
N SER A 82 -31.61 0.28 11.28
CA SER A 82 -31.70 -0.80 12.25
C SER A 82 -32.21 -2.03 11.52
N THR A 83 -31.28 -2.80 10.97
CA THR A 83 -31.52 -4.19 10.61
C THR A 83 -30.29 -4.96 11.04
N GLN A 84 -30.46 -5.75 12.09
CA GLN A 84 -29.65 -6.89 12.52
C GLN A 84 -28.48 -7.26 11.58
N GLY A 85 -27.26 -7.21 12.11
CA GLY A 85 -26.12 -7.97 11.57
C GLY A 85 -25.29 -7.35 10.45
N THR A 86 -25.39 -6.05 10.17
CA THR A 86 -24.51 -5.41 9.17
C THR A 86 -23.14 -5.09 9.78
N GLU A 87 -22.09 -5.71 9.24
CA GLU A 87 -20.69 -5.38 9.50
C GLU A 87 -20.49 -3.85 9.51
N VAL A 88 -19.72 -3.36 10.47
CA VAL A 88 -19.37 -1.94 10.54
C VAL A 88 -18.53 -1.60 9.30
N GLU A 89 -19.18 -1.00 8.30
CA GLU A 89 -18.54 -0.66 7.03
C GLU A 89 -17.67 0.59 7.20
N ILE A 90 -16.41 0.48 6.79
CA ILE A 90 -15.43 1.56 6.85
C ILE A 90 -15.72 2.54 5.70
N ASP A 91 -16.17 3.76 6.02
CA ASP A 91 -16.45 4.77 5.01
C ASP A 91 -15.17 5.45 4.50
N ILE A 92 -14.57 4.85 3.47
CA ILE A 92 -13.34 5.34 2.83
C ILE A 92 -13.60 6.66 2.08
N ARG A 93 -14.81 6.90 1.57
CA ARG A 93 -15.10 8.13 0.82
C ARG A 93 -15.08 9.34 1.73
N ARG A 94 -15.71 9.22 2.91
CA ARG A 94 -15.78 10.30 3.90
C ARG A 94 -14.48 10.44 4.69
N TYR A 95 -13.93 9.33 5.18
CA TYR A 95 -12.81 9.37 6.14
C TYR A 95 -11.46 8.93 5.58
N GLY A 96 -11.39 8.46 4.32
CA GLY A 96 -10.17 7.95 3.69
C GLY A 96 -8.98 8.92 3.75
N HIS A 97 -9.25 10.22 3.77
CA HIS A 97 -8.22 11.25 3.89
C HIS A 97 -7.46 11.23 5.22
N LYS A 98 -8.08 10.71 6.29
CA LYS A 98 -7.49 10.56 7.63
C LYS A 98 -6.58 9.34 7.72
N PHE A 99 -6.66 8.38 6.79
CA PHE A 99 -5.94 7.11 6.87
C PHE A 99 -4.43 7.36 6.75
N ARG A 100 -3.69 6.87 7.75
CA ARG A 100 -2.22 7.01 7.80
C ARG A 100 -1.50 5.69 7.56
N LYS A 101 -2.01 4.58 8.07
CA LYS A 101 -1.35 3.26 7.99
C LYS A 101 -2.27 2.30 7.26
N LEU A 102 -1.79 1.77 6.15
CA LEU A 102 -2.51 0.78 5.33
C LEU A 102 -1.72 -0.51 5.31
N MET A 103 -2.39 -1.64 5.38
CA MET A 103 -1.79 -2.96 5.26
C MET A 103 -2.58 -3.78 4.26
N ILE A 104 -1.91 -4.32 3.24
CA ILE A 104 -2.49 -5.23 2.27
C ILE A 104 -1.87 -6.60 2.50
N VAL A 105 -2.69 -7.61 2.74
CA VAL A 105 -2.22 -8.99 2.98
C VAL A 105 -2.65 -9.87 1.82
N ALA A 106 -1.68 -10.55 1.21
CA ALA A 106 -1.91 -11.57 0.19
C ALA A 106 -1.72 -12.97 0.77
N GLU A 107 -2.77 -13.79 0.75
CA GLU A 107 -2.69 -15.19 1.17
C GLU A 107 -1.83 -16.01 0.18
N PRO A 108 -1.12 -17.07 0.61
CA PRO A 108 -0.15 -17.79 -0.24
C PRO A 108 -0.71 -18.36 -1.55
N ASN A 109 -2.01 -18.66 -1.58
CA ASN A 109 -2.72 -19.22 -2.73
C ASN A 109 -3.28 -18.15 -3.69
N ARG A 110 -3.02 -16.86 -3.45
CA ARG A 110 -3.59 -15.72 -4.19
C ARG A 110 -2.61 -15.15 -5.20
N THR A 111 -2.03 -16.03 -6.02
CA THR A 111 -0.90 -15.71 -6.91
C THR A 111 -1.31 -15.41 -8.34
N GLU A 112 -2.58 -15.61 -8.68
CA GLU A 112 -3.11 -15.37 -10.02
C GLU A 112 -3.13 -13.87 -10.40
N LYS A 113 -3.08 -13.59 -11.71
CA LYS A 113 -3.08 -12.23 -12.26
C LYS A 113 -4.29 -11.38 -11.82
N GLY A 114 -5.43 -12.00 -11.52
CA GLY A 114 -6.60 -11.31 -10.98
C GLY A 114 -6.33 -10.66 -9.61
N TYR A 115 -5.53 -11.30 -8.76
CA TYR A 115 -5.15 -10.75 -7.45
C TYR A 115 -4.13 -9.62 -7.58
N LEU A 116 -3.23 -9.68 -8.58
CA LEU A 116 -2.32 -8.58 -8.91
C LEU A 116 -3.12 -7.30 -9.21
N LEU A 117 -4.13 -7.40 -10.07
CA LEU A 117 -5.00 -6.29 -10.39
C LEU A 117 -5.81 -5.83 -9.16
N SER A 118 -6.30 -6.76 -8.35
CA SER A 118 -7.02 -6.44 -7.10
C SER A 118 -6.16 -5.64 -6.13
N MET A 119 -4.89 -6.03 -5.98
CA MET A 119 -3.91 -5.33 -5.16
C MET A 119 -3.65 -3.93 -5.71
N ALA A 120 -3.45 -3.80 -7.03
CA ALA A 120 -3.25 -2.52 -7.69
C ALA A 120 -4.47 -1.60 -7.51
N ASN A 121 -5.69 -2.13 -7.64
CA ASN A 121 -6.93 -1.40 -7.42
C ASN A 121 -7.08 -0.93 -5.98
N ALA A 122 -6.79 -1.79 -5.00
CA ALA A 122 -6.81 -1.45 -3.58
C ALA A 122 -5.85 -0.29 -3.25
N ILE A 123 -4.65 -0.29 -3.82
CA ILE A 123 -3.69 0.82 -3.72
C ILE A 123 -4.24 2.07 -4.42
N GLY A 124 -4.87 1.88 -5.59
CA GLY A 124 -5.45 2.93 -6.42
C GLY A 124 -6.56 3.73 -5.75
N VAL A 125 -7.35 3.13 -4.87
CA VAL A 125 -8.39 3.82 -4.08
C VAL A 125 -7.81 5.05 -3.38
N PHE A 126 -6.69 4.89 -2.69
CA PHE A 126 -6.03 5.95 -1.93
C PHE A 126 -5.21 6.92 -2.80
N ARG A 127 -5.04 6.65 -4.10
CA ARG A 127 -4.40 7.62 -5.00
C ARG A 127 -5.35 8.79 -5.34
N ASN A 128 -6.64 8.48 -5.49
CA ASN A 128 -7.62 9.35 -6.12
C ASN A 128 -8.74 9.81 -5.17
N LEU A 129 -8.59 9.63 -3.85
CA LEU A 129 -9.58 10.11 -2.89
C LEU A 129 -9.78 11.63 -3.04
N LYS A 130 -11.03 12.00 -3.32
CA LYS A 130 -11.57 13.36 -3.35
C LYS A 130 -12.59 13.47 -2.20
N PRO A 131 -12.81 14.66 -1.61
CA PRO A 131 -12.20 15.95 -1.95
C PRO A 131 -10.83 16.16 -1.31
N ILE A 132 -10.60 15.58 -0.13
CA ILE A 132 -9.35 15.76 0.62
C ILE A 132 -8.39 14.61 0.27
N ARG A 133 -7.16 14.98 -0.10
CA ARG A 133 -6.13 13.99 -0.45
C ARG A 133 -5.65 13.25 0.80
N PRO A 134 -5.44 11.94 0.71
CA PRO A 134 -5.01 11.15 1.85
C PRO A 134 -3.55 11.45 2.15
N ARG A 135 -3.25 11.53 3.44
CA ARG A 135 -1.90 11.78 3.95
C ARG A 135 -1.28 10.48 4.45
N VAL A 136 -1.34 9.44 3.61
CA VAL A 136 -0.80 8.11 3.92
C VAL A 136 0.64 8.24 4.41
N HIS A 137 0.90 7.72 5.59
CA HIS A 137 2.22 7.64 6.17
C HIS A 137 2.94 6.39 5.66
N THR A 138 2.36 5.22 5.91
CA THR A 138 2.93 3.92 5.51
C THR A 138 1.89 3.07 4.80
N ILE A 139 2.29 2.44 3.70
CA ILE A 139 1.60 1.28 3.14
C ILE A 139 2.49 0.06 3.32
N THR A 140 1.94 -0.99 3.92
CA THR A 140 2.61 -2.27 4.14
C THR A 140 1.95 -3.31 3.26
N ILE A 141 2.72 -4.08 2.51
CA ILE A 141 2.22 -5.23 1.74
C ILE A 141 2.87 -6.48 2.32
N GLU A 142 2.04 -7.36 2.87
CA GLU A 142 2.47 -8.65 3.39
C GLU A 142 2.21 -9.74 2.36
N ILE A 143 3.25 -10.49 2.03
CA ILE A 143 3.21 -11.61 1.11
C ILE A 143 3.84 -12.83 1.75
N THR A 144 3.35 -14.00 1.36
CA THR A 144 3.93 -15.28 1.76
C THR A 144 4.31 -16.05 0.51
N PRO A 145 5.51 -15.80 -0.05
CA PRO A 145 5.92 -16.47 -1.27
C PRO A 145 6.17 -17.95 -1.04
N ILE A 146 5.68 -18.77 -1.97
CA ILE A 146 5.89 -20.21 -2.04
C ILE A 146 6.60 -20.55 -3.35
N ARG A 147 7.34 -21.66 -3.34
CA ARG A 147 7.87 -22.22 -4.58
C ARG A 147 6.80 -23.05 -5.26
N GLN A 148 6.46 -22.70 -6.49
CA GLN A 148 5.49 -23.44 -7.25
C GLN A 148 6.13 -24.76 -7.73
N ILE A 149 5.44 -25.88 -7.50
CA ILE A 149 5.95 -27.23 -7.78
C ILE A 149 6.12 -27.42 -9.29
N ASP A 150 5.20 -26.87 -10.07
CA ASP A 150 5.12 -27.10 -11.51
C ASP A 150 6.18 -26.31 -12.31
N THR A 151 6.44 -25.06 -11.93
CA THR A 151 7.34 -24.14 -12.64
C THR A 151 8.70 -23.97 -11.95
N GLY A 152 8.79 -24.30 -10.65
CA GLY A 152 9.97 -24.02 -9.82
C GLY A 152 10.17 -22.52 -9.51
N GLU A 153 9.25 -21.67 -9.97
CA GLU A 153 9.29 -20.22 -9.75
C GLU A 153 8.75 -19.84 -8.37
N ILE A 154 9.18 -18.68 -7.88
CA ILE A 154 8.71 -18.11 -6.63
C ILE A 154 7.47 -17.27 -6.93
N SER A 155 6.37 -17.55 -6.24
CA SER A 155 5.12 -16.78 -6.39
C SER A 155 5.27 -15.30 -6.03
N PHE A 156 4.36 -14.45 -6.52
CA PHE A 156 4.28 -12.99 -6.27
C PHE A 156 5.42 -12.15 -6.85
N LEU A 157 6.45 -12.73 -7.45
CA LEU A 157 7.53 -11.93 -8.03
C LEU A 157 7.05 -11.04 -9.18
N ASP A 158 6.09 -11.53 -9.96
CA ASP A 158 5.39 -10.82 -11.04
C ASP A 158 4.60 -9.61 -10.53
N PHE A 159 4.09 -9.65 -9.30
CA PHE A 159 3.40 -8.52 -8.68
C PHE A 159 4.37 -7.35 -8.45
N PHE A 160 5.66 -7.60 -8.30
CA PHE A 160 6.65 -6.57 -7.98
C PHE A 160 7.67 -6.32 -9.10
N GLU A 161 7.37 -6.80 -10.31
CA GLU A 161 8.14 -6.44 -11.50
C GLU A 161 7.99 -4.95 -11.84
N LYS A 162 9.01 -4.38 -12.49
CA LYS A 162 9.04 -2.95 -12.85
C LYS A 162 7.81 -2.50 -13.64
N THR A 163 7.27 -3.38 -14.49
CA THR A 163 6.10 -3.15 -15.37
C THR A 163 4.78 -3.58 -14.73
N SER A 164 4.77 -4.06 -13.49
CA SER A 164 3.56 -4.52 -12.85
C SER A 164 2.62 -3.38 -12.49
N GLU A 165 1.31 -3.66 -12.49
CA GLU A 165 0.28 -2.70 -12.10
C GLU A 165 0.42 -2.28 -10.64
N VAL A 166 0.89 -3.18 -9.77
CA VAL A 166 1.12 -2.89 -8.35
C VAL A 166 2.26 -1.89 -8.20
N VAL A 167 3.40 -2.07 -8.89
CA VAL A 167 4.51 -1.12 -8.84
C VAL A 167 4.09 0.23 -9.42
N ARG A 168 3.31 0.23 -10.50
CA ARG A 168 2.73 1.45 -11.08
C ARG A 168 1.81 2.18 -10.10
N ALA A 169 0.94 1.45 -9.39
CA ALA A 169 0.07 2.00 -8.36
C ALA A 169 0.87 2.58 -7.18
N LEU A 170 1.90 1.86 -6.70
CA LEU A 170 2.79 2.30 -5.63
C LEU A 170 3.58 3.57 -5.99
N LYS A 171 4.08 3.68 -7.22
CA LYS A 171 4.72 4.91 -7.73
C LYS A 171 3.78 6.12 -7.65
N GLY A 172 2.50 5.90 -7.98
CA GLY A 172 1.46 6.93 -7.95
C GLY A 172 0.99 7.33 -6.55
N LEU A 173 1.11 6.44 -5.56
CA LEU A 173 0.58 6.65 -4.21
C LEU A 173 1.33 7.78 -3.46
N PRO A 174 0.63 8.75 -2.85
CA PRO A 174 1.25 9.79 -2.04
C PRO A 174 1.51 9.31 -0.60
N CYS A 175 2.47 8.39 -0.41
CA CYS A 175 2.89 7.86 0.89
C CYS A 175 4.30 8.31 1.31
N GLN A 176 4.64 8.18 2.61
CA GLN A 176 6.02 8.41 3.09
C GLN A 176 6.86 7.15 3.10
N PHE A 177 6.27 6.00 3.39
CA PHE A 177 6.96 4.72 3.43
C PHE A 177 6.15 3.65 2.68
N ILE A 178 6.86 2.84 1.91
CA ILE A 178 6.36 1.57 1.37
C ILE A 178 7.14 0.48 2.10
N GLU A 179 6.42 -0.47 2.70
CA GLU A 179 6.99 -1.62 3.39
C GLU A 179 6.50 -2.89 2.73
N ILE A 180 7.41 -3.82 2.42
CA ILE A 180 7.07 -5.17 1.97
C ILE A 180 7.51 -6.12 3.07
N LEU A 181 6.56 -6.87 3.63
CA LEU A 181 6.80 -7.94 4.58
C LEU A 181 6.79 -9.26 3.82
N VAL A 182 7.93 -9.93 3.81
CA VAL A 182 8.14 -11.21 3.11
C VAL A 182 8.20 -12.30 4.16
N ASN A 183 7.19 -13.16 4.19
CA ASN A 183 7.17 -14.33 5.07
C ASN A 183 7.97 -15.45 4.39
N THR A 184 9.11 -15.84 4.97
CA THR A 184 10.05 -16.81 4.35
C THR A 184 9.83 -18.26 4.84
N GLY A 185 8.77 -18.50 5.61
CA GLY A 185 8.47 -19.80 6.22
C GLY A 185 9.10 -19.96 7.61
N GLY A 186 8.62 -20.94 8.39
CA GLY A 186 9.16 -21.22 9.72
C GLY A 186 8.97 -20.10 10.77
N GLY A 187 8.05 -19.15 10.51
CA GLY A 187 7.82 -17.98 11.37
C GLY A 187 8.76 -16.80 11.13
N ASN A 188 9.67 -16.90 10.16
CA ASN A 188 10.55 -15.80 9.77
C ASN A 188 9.83 -14.80 8.86
N GLN A 189 10.00 -13.52 9.16
CA GLN A 189 9.45 -12.40 8.39
C GLN A 189 10.54 -11.35 8.19
N GLU A 190 10.83 -11.04 6.93
CA GLU A 190 11.81 -10.04 6.54
C GLU A 190 11.11 -8.80 5.98
N ARG A 191 11.69 -7.62 6.23
CA ARG A 191 11.05 -6.34 5.90
C ARG A 191 11.92 -5.51 4.98
N ILE A 192 11.40 -5.21 3.79
CA ILE A 192 11.94 -4.20 2.88
C ILE A 192 11.22 -2.88 3.17
N ARG A 193 11.94 -1.83 3.54
CA ARG A 193 11.37 -0.49 3.78
C ARG A 193 11.95 0.54 2.81
N LEU A 194 11.07 1.19 2.04
CA LEU A 194 11.43 2.23 1.08
C LEU A 194 10.95 3.60 1.58
N ASN A 195 11.84 4.58 1.59
CA ASN A 195 11.53 5.96 1.99
C ASN A 195 11.08 6.80 0.78
N MET A 196 9.78 7.03 0.68
CA MET A 196 9.14 7.80 -0.38
C MET A 196 8.90 9.27 -0.01
N LYS A 197 9.29 9.71 1.20
CA LYS A 197 9.03 11.06 1.73
C LYS A 197 9.46 12.16 0.76
N TYR A 198 10.65 12.06 0.18
CA TYR A 198 11.16 13.06 -0.74
C TYR A 198 10.44 13.05 -2.08
N ALA A 199 10.17 11.86 -2.64
CA ALA A 199 9.38 11.71 -3.86
C ALA A 199 7.94 12.27 -3.69
N ALA A 200 7.31 12.03 -2.53
CA ALA A 200 5.99 12.56 -2.22
C ALA A 200 6.01 14.10 -2.08
N LYS A 201 7.01 14.67 -1.40
CA LYS A 201 7.15 16.13 -1.27
C LYS A 201 7.43 16.82 -2.60
N ILE A 202 8.31 16.26 -3.44
CA ILE A 202 8.58 16.80 -4.79
C ILE A 202 7.29 16.79 -5.64
N ARG A 203 6.51 15.71 -5.60
CA ARG A 203 5.22 15.64 -6.30
C ARG A 203 4.22 16.68 -5.81
N ARG A 204 4.20 16.98 -4.50
CA ARG A 204 3.36 18.05 -3.91
C ARG A 204 3.80 19.43 -4.38
N ALA A 205 5.09 19.72 -4.35
CA ALA A 205 5.65 21.00 -4.83
C ALA A 205 5.32 21.24 -6.31
N LYS A 206 5.45 20.21 -7.17
CA LYS A 206 5.06 20.29 -8.59
C LYS A 206 3.58 20.58 -8.83
N ARG A 207 2.72 20.34 -7.83
CA ARG A 207 1.27 20.60 -7.89
C ARG A 207 0.89 21.96 -7.29
N GLY A 208 1.85 22.83 -7.01
CA GLY A 208 1.61 24.18 -6.49
C GLY A 208 1.57 24.29 -4.96
N GLN A 209 1.85 23.22 -4.20
CA GLN A 209 2.02 23.37 -2.75
C GLN A 209 3.33 24.09 -2.42
N GLU A 210 3.31 24.85 -1.31
CA GLU A 210 4.48 25.56 -0.81
C GLU A 210 5.66 24.60 -0.59
N ASP A 211 6.83 24.98 -1.13
CA ASP A 211 8.08 24.25 -0.91
C ASP A 211 9.10 25.19 -0.26
N LEU A 212 9.29 25.01 1.05
CA LEU A 212 10.27 25.74 1.86
C LEU A 212 11.70 25.67 1.29
N TRP A 213 12.01 24.64 0.49
CA TRP A 213 13.34 24.43 -0.10
C TRP A 213 13.40 24.83 -1.58
N LYS A 214 12.43 25.60 -2.08
CA LYS A 214 12.39 26.05 -3.49
C LYS A 214 13.62 26.85 -3.91
N HIS A 215 14.29 27.52 -2.98
CA HIS A 215 15.47 28.34 -3.26
C HIS A 215 16.79 27.69 -2.81
N ASP A 216 16.75 26.56 -2.10
CA ASP A 216 17.93 25.84 -1.64
C ASP A 216 18.35 24.76 -2.66
N ARG A 217 19.38 25.07 -3.44
CA ARG A 217 19.91 24.17 -4.48
C ARG A 217 20.49 22.87 -3.91
N VAL A 218 21.13 22.92 -2.74
CA VAL A 218 21.74 21.75 -2.11
C VAL A 218 20.64 20.79 -1.66
N MET A 219 19.61 21.33 -0.99
CA MET A 219 18.46 20.53 -0.56
C MET A 219 17.64 19.99 -1.73
N GLN A 220 17.50 20.74 -2.82
CA GLN A 220 16.85 20.21 -4.04
C GLN A 220 17.60 19.04 -4.65
N SER A 221 18.92 19.16 -4.79
CA SER A 221 19.77 18.09 -5.32
C SER A 221 19.68 16.84 -4.45
N TYR A 222 19.83 17.00 -3.13
CA TYR A 222 19.72 15.91 -2.16
C TYR A 222 18.36 15.20 -2.22
N ARG A 223 17.26 15.97 -2.22
CA ARG A 223 15.90 15.42 -2.29
C ARG A 223 15.66 14.67 -3.60
N SER A 224 16.15 15.20 -4.72
CA SER A 224 16.04 14.57 -6.03
C SER A 224 16.80 13.25 -6.07
N MET A 225 18.04 13.22 -5.55
CA MET A 225 18.85 12.01 -5.44
C MET A 225 18.17 10.94 -4.59
N GLN A 226 17.69 11.31 -3.39
CA GLN A 226 16.98 10.38 -2.50
C GLN A 226 15.68 9.86 -3.12
N ALA A 227 14.92 10.72 -3.80
CA ALA A 227 13.71 10.30 -4.52
C ALA A 227 14.03 9.33 -5.66
N GLY A 228 15.11 9.59 -6.42
CA GLY A 228 15.56 8.71 -7.50
C GLY A 228 16.10 7.37 -6.99
N GLU A 229 16.77 7.33 -5.84
CA GLU A 229 17.16 6.08 -5.18
C GLU A 229 15.95 5.27 -4.73
N ALA A 230 14.98 5.90 -4.05
CA ALA A 230 13.76 5.24 -3.64
C ALA A 230 12.97 4.67 -4.82
N GLN A 231 12.89 5.39 -5.94
CA GLN A 231 12.25 4.92 -7.16
C GLN A 231 13.00 3.75 -7.80
N ARG A 232 14.33 3.77 -7.83
CA ARG A 232 15.14 2.64 -8.32
C ARG A 232 14.98 1.41 -7.44
N ASN A 233 14.91 1.57 -6.13
CA ASN A 233 14.66 0.46 -5.19
C ASN A 233 13.24 -0.10 -5.37
N LEU A 234 12.26 0.76 -5.63
CA LEU A 234 10.89 0.33 -5.94
C LEU A 234 10.84 -0.53 -7.22
N GLU A 235 11.62 -0.17 -8.25
CA GLU A 235 11.74 -0.95 -9.50
C GLU A 235 12.52 -2.26 -9.35
N ARG A 236 13.28 -2.41 -8.27
CA ARG A 236 14.08 -3.61 -7.95
C ARG A 236 13.42 -4.47 -6.87
N LEU A 237 12.16 -4.22 -6.50
CA LEU A 237 11.45 -4.96 -5.46
C LEU A 237 11.45 -6.47 -5.74
N SER A 238 11.13 -6.91 -6.96
CA SER A 238 11.12 -8.34 -7.30
C SER A 238 12.47 -9.02 -7.05
N VAL A 239 13.59 -8.36 -7.39
CA VAL A 239 14.95 -8.87 -7.17
C VAL A 239 15.27 -8.94 -5.67
N MET A 240 14.88 -7.92 -4.90
CA MET A 240 15.10 -7.91 -3.44
C MET A 240 14.28 -8.99 -2.72
N ILE A 241 13.01 -9.19 -3.12
CA ILE A 241 12.14 -10.24 -2.57
C ILE A 241 12.73 -11.62 -2.89
N ARG A 242 13.14 -11.85 -4.15
CA ARG A 242 13.81 -13.09 -4.55
C ARG A 242 15.04 -13.37 -3.69
N LYS A 243 15.91 -12.37 -3.52
CA LYS A 243 17.13 -12.52 -2.71
C LYS A 243 16.81 -12.90 -1.26
N ILE A 244 15.84 -12.23 -0.63
CA ILE A 244 15.40 -12.53 0.74
C ILE A 244 14.88 -13.97 0.86
N TRP A 245 14.10 -14.43 -0.12
CA TRP A 245 13.51 -15.76 -0.09
C TRP A 245 14.53 -16.87 -0.41
N GLU A 246 15.51 -16.60 -1.28
CA GLU A 246 16.57 -17.55 -1.64
C GLU A 246 17.72 -17.61 -0.61
N GLU A 247 17.84 -16.60 0.26
CA GLU A 247 18.80 -16.62 1.37
C GLU A 247 18.52 -17.82 2.32
N PRO A 248 19.53 -18.30 3.08
CA PRO A 248 19.42 -19.53 3.89
C PRO A 248 18.23 -19.56 4.85
N ASN A 249 17.69 -18.40 5.20
CA ASN A 249 16.53 -18.18 6.08
C ASN A 249 15.17 -18.41 5.41
N GLY A 250 15.13 -18.59 4.08
CA GLY A 250 13.92 -18.85 3.29
C GLY A 250 13.77 -20.27 2.76
N ARG A 251 14.56 -21.22 3.29
CA ARG A 251 14.22 -22.63 3.15
C ARG A 251 12.93 -22.89 3.91
N PHE A 252 11.82 -22.92 3.18
CA PHE A 252 10.62 -23.63 3.59
C PHE A 252 11.06 -25.03 4.03
N VAL A 253 11.07 -25.28 5.34
CA VAL A 253 11.25 -26.62 5.90
C VAL A 253 9.95 -27.36 5.58
N GLY A 254 9.84 -27.80 4.33
CA GLY A 254 8.84 -28.77 3.94
C GLY A 254 9.02 -29.99 4.82
N SER A 255 7.93 -30.43 5.44
CA SER A 255 7.78 -31.69 6.14
C SER A 255 8.73 -32.76 5.60
N ARG A 256 9.79 -33.06 6.35
CA ARG A 256 10.53 -34.31 6.22
C ARG A 256 9.91 -35.29 7.19
N GLY A 257 8.69 -35.69 6.87
CA GLY A 257 7.97 -36.78 7.52
C GLY A 257 7.50 -37.71 6.40
N CYS A 258 7.82 -38.99 6.54
CA CYS A 258 7.69 -40.08 5.57
C CYS A 258 8.87 -40.23 4.60
N ASP A 259 9.98 -40.75 5.13
CA ASP A 259 10.74 -41.84 4.50
C ASP A 259 11.20 -42.73 5.67
N ASP A 260 10.32 -43.65 6.07
CA ASP A 260 10.67 -44.84 6.85
C ASP A 260 11.00 -45.96 5.85
N GLU A 261 11.68 -46.99 6.35
CA GLU A 261 12.12 -48.23 5.70
C GLU A 261 13.51 -48.24 5.04
N GLY A 262 14.45 -48.84 5.78
CA GLY A 262 15.69 -49.39 5.22
C GLY A 262 16.86 -49.52 6.20
N ALA A 263 16.63 -49.85 7.48
CA ALA A 263 17.71 -50.29 8.35
C ALA A 263 18.07 -51.74 8.02
N GLU A 264 19.16 -51.95 7.30
CA GLU A 264 19.75 -53.27 7.10
C GLU A 264 20.38 -53.77 8.40
N ASP A 265 19.73 -54.74 9.04
CA ASP A 265 20.32 -55.57 10.10
C ASP A 265 21.41 -56.47 9.50
N ILE A 266 22.66 -56.23 9.90
CA ILE A 266 23.78 -57.13 9.66
C ILE A 266 23.76 -58.22 10.72
N TYR A 267 23.41 -59.44 10.32
CA TYR A 267 23.78 -60.66 11.03
C TYR A 267 24.48 -61.61 10.04
N GLU A 268 25.79 -61.78 10.18
CA GLU A 268 26.50 -62.93 9.62
C GLU A 268 26.87 -63.89 10.76
N PHE A 269 26.57 -65.17 10.50
CA PHE A 269 26.88 -66.36 11.28
C PHE A 269 28.33 -66.79 11.09
#